data_AF-D0LDH0-F1
#
_entry.id   AF-D0LDH0-F1
#
_cell.length_a   1.000
_cell.length_b   1.000
_cell.length_c   1.000
_cell.angle_alpha   90.00
_cell.angle_beta   90.00
_cell.angle_gamma   90.00
#
_symmetry.space_group_name_H-M   'P 1'
#
loop_
_entity.id
_entity.type
_entity.pdbx_description
1 polymer ?
#
loop_
_entity_poly.entity_id
_entity_poly.type
_entity_poly.pdbx_seq_one_letter_code
_entity_poly.pdbx_strand_id
1 'polypeptide(L)'
;MTTSFVRRSVLVLAGAAALSIGVAGPAAFADTPETATVPGTGCDLMDAEHAFHEENPDVWTRISNNPATLARFEGFATSTPDQRSAMQSQWGSDAGAVTRAVDTCAQW
;
A
#
# COMPACT_ATOMS: atom_id res chain seq x y z
N MET A 1 -21.84 -17.35 43.21
CA MET A 1 -20.54 -16.71 43.51
C MET A 1 -19.44 -17.73 43.27
N THR A 2 -18.73 -17.62 42.16
CA THR A 2 -17.45 -18.32 41.94
C THR A 2 -16.61 -17.49 40.98
N THR A 3 -15.57 -16.87 41.53
CA THR A 3 -14.52 -16.10 40.86
C THR A 3 -13.62 -17.03 40.04
N SER A 4 -13.15 -16.61 38.86
CA SER A 4 -11.84 -17.08 38.36
C SER A 4 -11.28 -16.27 37.18
N PHE A 5 -10.17 -15.58 37.50
CA PHE A 5 -8.90 -15.42 36.79
C PHE A 5 -8.86 -15.03 35.30
N VAL A 6 -8.48 -13.77 35.09
CA VAL A 6 -7.85 -13.24 33.86
C VAL A 6 -6.51 -13.95 33.63
N ARG A 7 -6.36 -14.61 32.48
CA ARG A 7 -5.05 -15.07 31.97
C ARG A 7 -4.67 -14.24 30.75
N ARG A 8 -3.69 -13.36 30.95
CA ARG A 8 -2.97 -12.63 29.91
C ARG A 8 -2.02 -13.63 29.23
N SER A 9 -2.31 -14.03 28.01
CA SER A 9 -1.40 -14.86 27.20
C SER A 9 -0.67 -13.95 26.23
N VAL A 10 0.60 -13.65 26.52
CA VAL A 10 1.55 -13.09 25.56
C VAL A 10 2.13 -14.27 24.79
N LEU A 11 1.84 -14.36 23.50
CA LEU A 11 2.45 -15.34 22.60
C LEU A 11 3.54 -14.62 21.79
N VAL A 12 4.78 -14.77 22.24
CA VAL A 12 5.96 -14.58 21.39
C VAL A 12 6.15 -15.88 20.63
N LEU A 13 5.90 -15.87 19.32
CA LEU A 13 6.24 -16.95 18.41
C LEU A 13 7.33 -16.47 17.47
N ALA A 14 8.56 -16.79 17.88
CA ALA A 14 9.72 -16.75 17.02
C ALA A 14 9.64 -17.90 15.98
N GLY A 15 9.69 -17.53 14.71
CA GLY A 15 10.34 -18.24 13.60
C GLY A 15 9.91 -19.67 13.24
N ALA A 16 9.39 -19.86 12.03
CA ALA A 16 10.04 -20.69 11.01
C ALA A 16 9.28 -20.64 9.67
N ALA A 17 10.07 -20.58 8.60
CA ALA A 17 9.72 -20.43 7.20
C ALA A 17 8.71 -21.45 6.64
N ALA A 18 7.89 -20.98 5.70
CA ALA A 18 7.33 -21.79 4.61
C ALA A 18 7.47 -21.03 3.29
N LEU A 19 7.90 -21.77 2.27
CA LEU A 19 8.43 -21.32 0.98
C LEU A 19 7.32 -20.98 -0.01
N SER A 20 7.49 -19.88 -0.76
CA SER A 20 6.79 -19.62 -2.02
C SER A 20 7.82 -19.30 -3.09
N ILE A 21 7.76 -20.03 -4.20
CA ILE A 21 8.80 -20.17 -5.23
C ILE A 21 8.41 -19.34 -6.46
N GLY A 22 9.37 -18.57 -7.02
CA GLY A 22 9.36 -18.01 -8.38
C GLY A 22 8.67 -16.64 -8.50
N VAL A 23 9.23 -15.59 -9.10
CA VAL A 23 10.05 -15.49 -10.33
C VAL A 23 11.04 -14.31 -10.22
N ALA A 24 12.16 -14.43 -10.93
CA ALA A 24 13.35 -13.58 -10.94
C ALA A 24 13.17 -12.12 -11.38
N GLY A 25 13.96 -11.24 -10.74
CA GLY A 25 14.54 -10.04 -11.36
C GLY A 25 14.78 -8.89 -10.38
N PRO A 26 16.04 -8.53 -10.02
CA PRO A 26 16.31 -7.26 -9.38
C PRO A 26 16.30 -6.19 -10.48
N ALA A 27 15.15 -5.58 -10.73
CA ALA A 27 15.14 -4.28 -11.39
C ALA A 27 15.68 -3.29 -10.37
N ALA A 28 16.90 -2.80 -10.59
CA ALA A 28 17.55 -1.81 -9.75
C ALA A 28 16.65 -0.58 -9.65
N PHE A 29 16.00 -0.46 -8.49
CA PHE A 29 15.21 0.66 -8.05
C PHE A 29 16.11 1.90 -7.97
N ALA A 30 15.61 3.05 -8.42
CA ALA A 30 15.93 4.26 -7.69
C ALA A 30 15.21 4.09 -6.34
N ASP A 31 15.99 3.95 -5.26
CA ASP A 31 15.53 3.66 -3.89
C ASP A 31 14.39 4.59 -3.44
N THR A 32 13.14 4.21 -3.74
CA THR A 32 12.00 4.69 -2.96
C THR A 32 11.90 3.74 -1.78
N PRO A 33 12.09 4.21 -0.55
CA PRO A 33 12.09 3.30 0.60
C PRO A 33 10.74 2.58 0.64
N GLU A 34 10.77 1.25 0.80
CA GLU A 34 9.57 0.40 0.97
C GLU A 34 8.65 0.88 2.11
N THR A 35 9.18 1.75 3.00
CA THR A 35 8.45 2.38 4.10
C THR A 35 8.12 3.87 3.85
N ALA A 36 8.02 4.31 2.60
CA ALA A 36 7.71 5.70 2.29
C ALA A 36 6.32 6.06 2.85
N THR A 37 6.24 7.11 3.66
CA THR A 37 4.96 7.54 4.26
C THR A 37 4.09 8.23 3.22
N VAL A 38 2.78 7.99 3.26
CA VAL A 38 1.78 8.75 2.50
C VAL A 38 1.41 10.01 3.28
N PRO A 39 1.80 11.21 2.81
CA PRO A 39 1.57 12.43 3.58
C PRO A 39 0.07 12.74 3.71
N GLY A 40 -0.37 13.01 4.94
CA GLY A 40 -1.73 13.43 5.27
C GLY A 40 -2.69 12.30 5.62
N THR A 41 -2.27 11.03 5.55
CA THR A 41 -3.14 9.86 5.78
C THR A 41 -2.68 8.99 6.94
N GLY A 42 -1.39 9.00 7.27
CA GLY A 42 -0.81 8.25 8.39
C GLY A 42 -0.50 6.79 8.08
N CYS A 43 -0.67 6.36 6.83
CA CYS A 43 -0.27 5.04 6.33
C CYS A 43 1.07 5.13 5.59
N ASP A 44 1.66 3.98 5.26
CA ASP A 44 2.79 3.91 4.34
C ASP A 44 2.36 3.54 2.91
N LEU A 45 3.32 3.55 1.99
CA LEU A 45 3.10 3.22 0.59
C LEU A 45 2.59 1.79 0.42
N MET A 46 3.08 0.84 1.21
CA MET A 46 2.62 -0.56 1.13
C MET A 46 1.15 -0.68 1.54
N ASP A 47 0.71 0.04 2.57
CA ASP A 47 -0.70 0.11 2.98
C ASP A 47 -1.56 0.70 1.86
N ALA A 48 -1.08 1.74 1.16
CA ALA A 48 -1.81 2.35 0.04
C ALA A 48 -1.93 1.42 -1.17
N GLU A 49 -0.88 0.66 -1.49
CA GLU A 49 -0.91 -0.37 -2.54
C GLU A 49 -1.87 -1.51 -2.17
N HIS A 50 -1.83 -1.97 -0.92
CA HIS A 50 -2.74 -2.98 -0.40
C HIS A 50 -4.19 -2.51 -0.49
N ALA A 51 -4.50 -1.32 0.05
CA ALA A 51 -5.82 -0.72 -0.01
C ALA A 51 -6.32 -0.61 -1.46
N PHE A 52 -5.44 -0.25 -2.39
CA PHE A 52 -5.81 -0.13 -3.78
C PHE A 52 -6.10 -1.49 -4.43
N HIS A 53 -5.30 -2.51 -4.11
CA HIS A 53 -5.53 -3.88 -4.58
C HIS A 53 -6.87 -4.43 -4.11
N GLU A 54 -7.22 -4.22 -2.83
CA GLU A 54 -8.49 -4.67 -2.25
C GLU A 54 -9.71 -3.90 -2.79
N GLU A 55 -9.62 -2.56 -2.90
CA GLU A 55 -10.75 -1.74 -3.35
C GLU A 55 -10.99 -1.81 -4.87
N ASN A 56 -9.93 -1.88 -5.67
CA ASN A 56 -10.00 -1.77 -7.13
C ASN A 56 -9.02 -2.74 -7.82
N PRO A 57 -9.19 -4.06 -7.67
CA PRO A 57 -8.23 -5.06 -8.16
C PRO A 57 -7.96 -4.98 -9.67
N ASP A 58 -8.98 -4.64 -10.47
CA ASP A 58 -8.83 -4.51 -11.93
C ASP A 58 -8.00 -3.29 -12.34
N VAL A 59 -8.11 -2.18 -11.58
CA VAL A 59 -7.32 -0.97 -11.82
C VAL A 59 -5.90 -1.18 -11.33
N TRP A 60 -5.75 -1.75 -10.13
CA TRP A 60 -4.46 -2.10 -9.58
C TRP A 60 -3.67 -3.00 -10.53
N THR A 61 -4.29 -4.05 -11.06
CA THR A 61 -3.65 -4.97 -12.02
C THR A 61 -3.13 -4.25 -13.27
N ARG A 62 -3.83 -3.23 -13.78
CA ARG A 62 -3.32 -2.44 -14.92
C ARG A 62 -2.14 -1.56 -14.52
N ILE A 63 -2.17 -0.97 -13.33
CA ILE A 63 -1.13 -0.08 -12.81
C ILE A 63 0.14 -0.88 -12.48
N SER A 64 0.01 -1.97 -11.73
CA SER A 64 1.13 -2.79 -11.26
C SER A 64 1.82 -3.56 -12.38
N ASN A 65 1.10 -3.98 -13.42
CA ASN A 65 1.71 -4.62 -14.60
C ASN A 65 2.46 -3.64 -15.51
N ASN A 66 2.36 -2.32 -15.29
CA ASN A 66 3.10 -1.33 -16.06
C ASN A 66 4.06 -0.56 -15.14
N PRO A 67 5.38 -0.78 -15.22
CA PRO A 67 6.33 -0.17 -14.30
C PRO A 67 6.33 1.36 -14.34
N ALA A 68 6.02 1.97 -15.49
CA ALA A 68 5.94 3.42 -15.60
C ALA A 68 4.68 3.98 -14.90
N THR A 69 3.58 3.22 -14.92
CA THR A 69 2.34 3.59 -14.24
C THR A 69 2.43 3.34 -12.74
N LEU A 70 3.09 2.26 -12.33
CA LEU A 70 3.37 1.97 -10.92
C LEU A 70 4.26 3.05 -10.30
N ALA A 71 5.39 3.42 -10.92
CA ALA A 71 6.22 4.51 -10.42
C ALA A 71 5.48 5.86 -10.32
N ARG A 72 4.51 6.09 -11.23
CA ARG A 72 3.64 7.26 -11.17
C ARG A 72 2.66 7.18 -9.99
N PHE A 73 2.19 5.99 -9.63
CA PHE A 73 1.35 5.75 -8.45
C PHE A 73 2.15 6.01 -7.17
N GLU A 74 3.34 5.45 -7.05
CA GLU A 74 4.24 5.66 -5.90
C GLU A 74 4.56 7.14 -5.71
N GLY A 75 4.91 7.84 -6.79
CA GLY A 75 5.14 9.29 -6.76
C GLY A 75 3.90 10.10 -6.39
N PHE A 76 2.71 9.65 -6.82
CA PHE A 76 1.45 10.25 -6.40
C PHE A 76 1.21 10.00 -4.91
N ALA A 77 1.32 8.76 -4.42
CA ALA A 77 1.07 8.38 -3.04
C ALA A 77 2.00 9.09 -2.04
N THR A 78 3.27 9.28 -2.42
CA THR A 78 4.27 9.97 -1.58
C THR A 78 4.22 11.50 -1.67
N SER A 79 3.35 12.06 -2.52
CA SER A 79 3.14 13.51 -2.66
C SER A 79 2.20 14.08 -1.59
N THR A 80 2.30 15.39 -1.35
CA THR A 80 1.38 16.07 -0.43
C THR A 80 -0.06 16.06 -0.98
N PRO A 81 -1.09 16.19 -0.12
CA PRO A 81 -2.48 16.26 -0.58
C PRO A 81 -2.76 17.33 -1.66
N ASP A 82 -2.13 18.50 -1.53
CA ASP A 82 -2.25 19.59 -2.51
C ASP A 82 -1.62 19.20 -3.86
N GLN A 83 -0.45 18.56 -3.83
CA GLN A 83 0.22 18.06 -5.03
C GLN A 83 -0.57 16.95 -5.71
N ARG A 84 -1.13 16.03 -4.93
CA ARG A 84 -2.00 14.96 -5.43
C ARG A 84 -3.19 15.53 -6.18
N SER A 85 -3.84 16.56 -5.64
CA SER A 85 -4.94 17.26 -6.31
C SER A 85 -4.56 17.81 -7.68
N ALA A 86 -3.35 18.37 -7.82
CA ALA A 86 -2.83 18.84 -9.10
C ALA A 86 -2.52 17.70 -10.09
N MET A 87 -2.14 16.53 -9.57
CA MET A 87 -1.76 15.35 -10.34
C MET A 87 -2.97 14.49 -10.76
N GLN A 88 -4.16 14.64 -10.15
CA GLN A 88 -5.31 13.76 -10.41
C GLN A 88 -5.64 13.60 -11.91
N SER A 89 -5.52 14.68 -12.69
CA SER A 89 -5.81 14.67 -14.13
C SER A 89 -4.96 13.69 -14.94
N GLN A 90 -3.78 13.31 -14.44
CA GLN A 90 -2.87 12.39 -15.12
C GLN A 90 -3.39 10.94 -15.16
N TRP A 91 -4.42 10.63 -14.36
CA TRP A 91 -4.99 9.29 -14.21
C TRP A 91 -6.23 9.06 -15.08
N GLY A 92 -6.74 10.09 -15.76
CA GLY A 92 -7.91 9.96 -16.64
C GLY A 92 -9.12 9.39 -15.91
N SER A 93 -9.71 8.32 -16.46
CA SER A 93 -10.86 7.63 -15.85
C SER A 93 -10.57 7.01 -14.48
N ASP A 94 -9.31 6.70 -14.19
CA ASP A 94 -8.89 5.99 -12.98
C ASP A 94 -8.60 6.94 -11.81
N ALA A 95 -8.69 8.26 -12.02
CA ALA A 95 -8.36 9.28 -11.03
C ALA A 95 -9.12 9.12 -9.70
N GLY A 96 -10.40 8.78 -9.76
CA GLY A 96 -11.21 8.57 -8.56
C GLY A 96 -10.78 7.35 -7.73
N ALA A 97 -10.40 6.25 -8.41
CA ALA A 97 -9.94 5.03 -7.75
C ALA A 97 -8.57 5.24 -7.10
N VAL A 98 -7.62 5.81 -7.86
CA VAL A 98 -6.27 6.08 -7.36
C VAL A 98 -6.29 7.07 -6.19
N THR A 99 -7.06 8.15 -6.29
CA THR A 99 -7.14 9.16 -5.23
C THR A 99 -7.75 8.59 -3.97
N ARG A 100 -8.87 7.86 -4.08
CA ARG A 100 -9.53 7.24 -2.93
C ARG A 100 -8.57 6.30 -2.21
N ALA A 101 -7.97 5.35 -2.92
CA ALA A 101 -7.10 4.35 -2.31
C ALA A 101 -5.94 4.99 -1.52
N VAL A 102 -5.32 6.04 -2.07
CA VAL A 102 -4.24 6.76 -1.37
C VAL A 102 -4.77 7.57 -0.19
N ASP A 103 -5.90 8.26 -0.31
CA ASP A 103 -6.46 9.08 0.77
C ASP A 103 -7.04 8.25 1.93
N THR A 104 -7.50 7.03 1.66
CA THR A 104 -8.15 6.15 2.64
C THR A 104 -7.30 4.95 3.05
N CYS A 105 -6.04 4.89 2.65
CA CYS A 105 -5.13 3.77 2.95
C CYS A 105 -5.02 3.42 4.44
N ALA A 106 -5.11 4.39 5.36
CA ALA A 106 -5.05 4.13 6.80
C ALA A 106 -6.29 3.43 7.38
N GLN A 107 -7.29 3.13 6.54
CA GLN A 107 -8.51 2.41 6.90
C GLN A 107 -8.42 0.91 6.59
N TRP A 108 -7.31 0.48 6.00
CA TRP A 108 -7.01 -0.90 5.61
C TRP A 108 -5.89 -1.47 6.49
#